data_AF-A0A7R7CFE4-F1
#
_entry.id   AF-A0A7R7CFE4-F1
#
_cell.length_a   1.000
_cell.length_b   1.000
_cell.length_c   1.000
_cell.angle_alpha   90.00
_cell.angle_beta   90.00
_cell.angle_gamma   90.00
#
_symmetry.space_group_name_H-M   'P 1'
#
loop_
_entity.id
_entity.type
_entity.pdbx_description
1 polymer ?
#
loop_
_entity_poly.entity_id
_entity_poly.type
_entity_poly.pdbx_seq_one_letter_code
_entity_poly.pdbx_strand_id
1 'polypeptide(L)'
;MRRLALSVALGLLLAASLAIKVYGRAALAGSADDVGDQDIVALLQKHGFQTWRAATDTDPVWVHGTRNGCQIDIAGVSPQGWHRAIVDWHAAGKRLQYSAMGELRDQQPMLKPMMVHYLARLQRYAGIGAPEVKIRAIVITPGCPADVVPPAELAALSD
;
A
#
# COMPACT_ATOMS: atom_id res chain seq x y z
N MET A 1 25.63 45.79 -7.72
CA MET A 1 25.13 44.88 -8.78
C MET A 1 25.05 43.41 -8.35
N ARG A 2 26.09 42.77 -7.80
CA ARG A 2 26.06 41.35 -7.38
C ARG A 2 24.94 40.95 -6.39
N ARG A 3 24.61 41.80 -5.40
CA ARG A 3 23.56 41.51 -4.40
C ARG A 3 22.15 41.47 -5.02
N LEU A 4 21.87 42.37 -5.96
CA LEU A 4 20.58 42.42 -6.69
C LEU A 4 20.38 41.17 -7.56
N ALA A 5 21.43 40.73 -8.27
CA ALA A 5 21.37 39.52 -9.09
C ALA A 5 21.08 38.25 -8.25
N LEU A 6 21.70 38.14 -7.07
CA LEU A 6 21.45 37.05 -6.11
C LEU A 6 20.02 37.06 -5.58
N SER A 7 19.49 38.22 -5.21
CA SER A 7 18.10 38.34 -4.74
C SER A 7 17.07 37.98 -5.82
N VAL A 8 17.31 38.40 -7.06
CA VAL A 8 16.43 38.06 -8.19
C VAL A 8 16.48 36.56 -8.50
N ALA A 9 17.68 35.97 -8.54
CA ALA A 9 17.85 34.54 -8.77
C ALA A 9 17.15 33.71 -7.68
N LEU A 10 17.30 34.10 -6.40
CA LEU A 10 16.62 33.43 -5.30
C LEU A 10 15.10 33.55 -5.41
N GLY A 11 14.59 34.75 -5.75
CA GLY A 11 13.16 35.00 -5.93
C GLY A 11 12.55 34.14 -7.05
N LEU A 12 13.23 34.04 -8.18
CA LEU A 12 12.81 33.18 -9.30
C LEU A 12 12.80 31.70 -8.92
N LEU A 13 13.82 31.24 -8.19
CA LEU A 13 13.93 29.85 -7.75
C LEU A 13 12.82 29.50 -6.73
N LEU A 14 12.49 30.44 -5.85
CA LEU A 14 11.39 30.29 -4.89
C LEU A 14 10.02 30.26 -5.59
N ALA A 15 9.80 31.17 -6.54
CA ALA A 15 8.58 31.22 -7.34
C ALA A 15 8.38 29.94 -8.16
N ALA A 16 9.45 29.43 -8.80
CA ALA A 16 9.43 28.16 -9.52
C ALA A 16 9.12 26.98 -8.58
N SER A 17 9.72 26.94 -7.38
CA SER A 17 9.43 25.90 -6.38
C SER A 17 7.97 25.91 -5.91
N LEU A 18 7.41 27.10 -5.71
CA LEU A 18 6.00 27.28 -5.33
C LEU A 18 5.06 26.84 -6.46
N ALA A 19 5.33 27.24 -7.70
CA ALA A 19 4.53 26.83 -8.85
C ALA A 19 4.51 25.30 -9.00
N ILE A 20 5.65 24.62 -8.87
CA ILE A 20 5.74 23.16 -8.90
C ILE A 20 4.89 22.52 -7.78
N LYS A 21 4.92 23.06 -6.56
CA LYS A 21 4.11 22.54 -5.44
C LYS A 21 2.61 22.73 -5.64
N VAL A 22 2.21 23.88 -6.19
CA VAL A 22 0.79 24.22 -6.39
C VAL A 22 0.20 23.41 -7.54
N TYR A 23 0.85 23.41 -8.72
CA TYR A 23 0.37 22.67 -9.88
C TYR A 23 0.60 21.16 -9.78
N GLY A 24 1.65 20.72 -9.08
CA GLY A 24 1.91 19.31 -8.83
C GLY A 24 0.86 18.62 -7.95
N ARG A 25 0.23 19.35 -7.01
CA ARG A 25 -0.83 18.78 -6.15
C ARG A 25 -2.11 18.43 -6.91
N ALA A 26 -2.46 19.19 -7.96
CA ALA A 26 -3.66 18.94 -8.75
C ALA A 26 -3.54 17.68 -9.64
N ALA A 27 -2.34 17.34 -10.09
CA ALA A 27 -2.08 16.14 -10.90
C ALA A 27 -1.95 14.84 -10.07
N LEU A 28 -1.83 14.95 -8.75
CA LEU A 28 -1.57 13.83 -7.84
C LEU A 28 -2.74 13.53 -6.89
N ALA A 29 -3.86 14.27 -7.01
CA ALA A 29 -5.09 14.00 -6.27
C ALA A 29 -5.86 12.78 -6.85
N GLY A 30 -5.14 11.75 -7.29
CA GLY A 30 -5.69 10.42 -7.43
C GLY A 30 -5.91 9.88 -6.02
N SER A 31 -7.17 9.84 -5.62
CA SER A 31 -7.68 9.34 -4.34
C SER A 31 -6.99 8.06 -3.89
N ALA A 32 -6.10 8.21 -2.90
CA ALA A 32 -5.38 7.13 -2.24
C ALA A 32 -6.27 6.21 -1.37
N ASP A 33 -7.60 6.39 -1.41
CA ASP A 33 -8.48 5.94 -0.32
C ASP A 33 -9.63 5.00 -0.73
N ASP A 34 -9.72 4.48 -1.97
CA ASP A 34 -10.87 3.57 -2.28
C ASP A 34 -10.69 2.55 -3.42
N VAL A 35 -9.73 2.71 -4.32
CA VAL A 35 -9.52 1.72 -5.42
C VAL A 35 -8.58 0.59 -5.00
N GLY A 36 -7.70 0.86 -4.03
CA GLY A 36 -6.66 -0.07 -3.60
C GLY A 36 -7.22 -1.40 -3.11
N ASP A 37 -8.27 -1.40 -2.30
CA ASP A 37 -8.68 -2.60 -1.54
C ASP A 37 -9.87 -3.35 -2.14
N GLN A 38 -10.36 -2.92 -3.31
CA GLN A 38 -11.44 -3.62 -4.00
C GLN A 38 -11.01 -5.00 -4.50
N ASP A 39 -9.72 -5.16 -4.84
CA ASP A 39 -9.13 -6.46 -5.22
C ASP A 39 -9.19 -7.46 -4.05
N ILE A 40 -8.92 -7.01 -2.83
CA ILE A 40 -9.02 -7.81 -1.60
C ILE A 40 -10.46 -8.26 -1.37
N VAL A 41 -11.41 -7.32 -1.41
CA VAL A 41 -12.84 -7.63 -1.22
C VAL A 41 -13.31 -8.62 -2.26
N ALA A 42 -12.99 -8.38 -3.54
CA ALA A 42 -13.36 -9.27 -4.64
C ALA A 42 -12.76 -10.67 -4.48
N LEU A 43 -11.48 -10.78 -4.07
CA LEU A 43 -10.83 -12.06 -3.80
C LEU A 43 -11.54 -12.81 -2.68
N LEU A 44 -11.78 -12.17 -1.54
CA LEU A 44 -12.42 -12.80 -0.39
C LEU A 44 -13.86 -13.24 -0.72
N GLN A 45 -14.63 -12.39 -1.42
CA GLN A 45 -15.99 -12.73 -1.86
C GLN A 45 -16.01 -13.86 -2.87
N LYS A 46 -15.06 -13.91 -3.82
CA LYS A 46 -14.88 -15.04 -4.76
C LYS A 46 -14.71 -16.37 -4.02
N HIS A 47 -14.05 -16.34 -2.85
CA HIS A 47 -13.89 -17.51 -1.99
C HIS A 47 -15.00 -17.64 -0.92
N GLY A 48 -16.13 -16.94 -1.08
CA GLY A 48 -17.30 -17.12 -0.21
C GLY A 48 -17.13 -16.59 1.22
N PHE A 49 -16.20 -15.66 1.43
CA PHE A 49 -16.12 -14.92 2.69
C PHE A 49 -17.14 -13.80 2.72
N GLN A 50 -17.72 -13.57 3.91
CA GLN A 50 -18.43 -12.34 4.20
C GLN A 50 -17.41 -11.26 4.54
N THR A 51 -17.43 -10.15 3.81
CA THR A 51 -16.40 -9.11 3.91
C THR A 51 -16.92 -7.81 4.48
N TRP A 52 -16.12 -7.14 5.30
CA TRP A 52 -16.35 -5.76 5.72
C TRP A 52 -15.02 -5.03 5.87
N ARG A 53 -15.05 -3.69 5.83
CA ARG A 53 -13.87 -2.85 6.06
C ARG A 53 -13.92 -2.27 7.46
N ALA A 54 -12.76 -2.16 8.09
CA ALA A 54 -12.60 -1.36 9.30
C ALA A 54 -12.88 0.12 8.99
N ALA A 55 -13.14 0.91 10.04
CA ALA A 55 -13.24 2.35 9.90
C ALA A 55 -11.89 2.93 9.43
N THR A 56 -11.98 4.01 8.63
CA THR A 56 -10.82 4.69 8.02
C THR A 56 -10.01 5.53 9.01
N ASP A 57 -10.30 5.43 10.31
CA ASP A 57 -9.54 6.05 11.40
C ASP A 57 -8.36 5.18 11.87
N THR A 58 -8.17 4.01 11.24
CA THR A 58 -7.05 3.10 11.49
C THR A 58 -6.12 3.03 10.28
N ASP A 59 -4.81 3.01 10.53
CA ASP A 59 -3.77 2.84 9.50
C ASP A 59 -2.86 1.66 9.89
N PRO A 60 -2.83 0.56 9.12
CA PRO A 60 -3.49 0.39 7.83
C PRO A 60 -5.00 0.10 7.95
N VAL A 61 -5.75 0.44 6.90
CA VAL A 61 -7.16 0.07 6.77
C VAL A 61 -7.26 -1.43 6.50
N TRP A 62 -7.97 -2.15 7.37
CA TRP A 62 -8.16 -3.60 7.25
C TRP A 62 -9.44 -3.94 6.49
N VAL A 63 -9.33 -4.91 5.58
CA VAL A 63 -10.45 -5.66 5.03
C VAL A 63 -10.53 -6.98 5.78
N HIS A 64 -11.66 -7.23 6.40
CA HIS A 64 -11.94 -8.45 7.12
C HIS A 64 -12.80 -9.39 6.27
N GLY A 65 -12.54 -10.68 6.37
CA GLY A 65 -13.32 -11.74 5.77
C GLY A 65 -13.57 -12.87 6.75
N THR A 66 -14.82 -13.34 6.87
CA THR A 66 -15.17 -14.53 7.65
C THR A 66 -15.88 -15.61 6.83
N ARG A 67 -15.51 -16.87 7.06
CA ARG A 67 -16.14 -18.05 6.45
C ARG A 67 -15.98 -19.27 7.35
N ASN A 68 -17.09 -19.89 7.76
CA ASN A 68 -17.09 -21.14 8.55
C ASN A 68 -16.19 -21.10 9.80
N GLY A 69 -16.20 -19.99 10.54
CA GLY A 69 -15.35 -19.79 11.73
C GLY A 69 -13.88 -19.47 11.43
N CYS A 70 -13.46 -19.46 10.17
CA CYS A 70 -12.17 -18.93 9.74
C CYS A 70 -12.27 -17.43 9.48
N GLN A 71 -11.30 -16.66 9.97
CA GLN A 71 -11.17 -15.23 9.71
C GLN A 71 -9.83 -14.94 9.02
N ILE A 72 -9.92 -14.08 8.00
CA ILE A 72 -8.79 -13.52 7.27
C ILE A 72 -8.92 -11.99 7.32
N ASP A 73 -7.86 -11.33 7.76
CA ASP A 73 -7.72 -9.88 7.70
C ASP A 73 -6.61 -9.54 6.70
N ILE A 74 -6.89 -8.66 5.74
CA ILE A 74 -5.91 -8.23 4.74
C ILE A 74 -5.89 -6.70 4.71
N ALA A 75 -4.69 -6.12 4.72
CA ALA A 75 -4.51 -4.68 4.65
C ALA A 75 -3.38 -4.29 3.69
N GLY A 76 -3.53 -3.15 3.01
CA GLY A 76 -2.42 -2.51 2.30
C GLY A 76 -1.38 -1.98 3.29
N VAL A 77 -0.10 -2.25 3.08
CA VAL A 77 0.98 -1.78 3.95
C VAL A 77 2.06 -1.04 3.19
N SER A 78 2.66 -0.05 3.86
CA SER A 78 3.74 0.78 3.33
C SER A 78 4.95 -0.07 2.91
N PRO A 79 5.50 0.10 1.68
CA PRO A 79 6.75 -0.54 1.25
C PRO A 79 7.97 -0.24 2.13
N GLN A 80 7.91 0.85 2.90
CA GLN A 80 8.95 1.29 3.82
C GLN A 80 8.90 0.58 5.18
N GLY A 81 7.84 -0.20 5.44
CA GLY A 81 7.68 -0.96 6.69
C GLY A 81 7.11 -0.15 7.86
N TRP A 82 6.50 1.03 7.62
CA TRP A 82 5.92 1.86 8.67
C TRP A 82 4.81 1.15 9.47
N HIS A 83 4.09 0.23 8.84
CA HIS A 83 2.99 -0.51 9.46
C HIS A 83 3.45 -1.79 10.17
N ARG A 84 4.74 -2.11 10.18
CA ARG A 84 5.22 -3.40 10.68
C ARG A 84 4.85 -3.65 12.15
N ALA A 85 5.06 -2.67 13.01
CA ALA A 85 4.77 -2.82 14.43
C ALA A 85 3.27 -3.05 14.72
N ILE A 86 2.39 -2.31 14.02
CA ILE A 86 0.94 -2.47 14.19
C ILE A 86 0.43 -3.78 13.57
N VAL A 87 1.01 -4.22 12.45
CA VAL A 87 0.72 -5.50 11.83
C VAL A 87 1.16 -6.66 12.73
N ASP A 88 2.37 -6.60 13.29
CA ASP A 88 2.88 -7.63 14.20
C ASP A 88 1.99 -7.74 15.45
N TRP A 89 1.53 -6.60 15.99
CA TRP A 89 0.59 -6.57 17.10
C TRP A 89 -0.78 -7.15 16.72
N HIS A 90 -1.35 -6.76 15.56
CA HIS A 90 -2.64 -7.27 15.07
C HIS A 90 -2.62 -8.77 14.77
N ALA A 91 -1.46 -9.27 14.34
CA ALA A 91 -1.21 -10.67 14.02
C ALA A 91 -0.77 -11.52 15.21
N ALA A 92 -0.72 -10.97 16.43
CA ALA A 92 -0.28 -11.72 17.60
C ALA A 92 -1.11 -13.01 17.78
N GLY A 93 -0.41 -14.16 17.80
CA GLY A 93 -1.04 -15.48 17.91
C GLY A 93 -1.76 -15.98 16.65
N LYS A 94 -1.62 -15.28 15.52
CA LYS A 94 -2.21 -15.62 14.20
C LYS A 94 -1.10 -15.90 13.19
N ARG A 95 -1.46 -16.48 12.04
CA ARG A 95 -0.52 -16.65 10.92
C ARG A 95 -0.43 -15.35 10.13
N LEU A 96 0.76 -14.75 10.07
CA LEU A 96 1.05 -13.55 9.30
C LEU A 96 1.84 -13.92 8.04
N GLN A 97 1.40 -13.40 6.90
CA GLN A 97 2.12 -13.47 5.64
C GLN A 97 2.03 -12.13 4.92
N TYR A 98 2.99 -11.85 4.04
CA TYR A 98 3.05 -10.66 3.23
C TYR A 98 3.00 -11.05 1.76
N SER A 99 2.06 -10.46 1.02
CA SER A 99 2.03 -10.51 -0.44
C SER A 99 2.82 -9.31 -0.98
N ALA A 100 3.90 -9.59 -1.70
CA ALA A 100 4.75 -8.56 -2.27
C ALA A 100 5.42 -9.06 -3.56
N MET A 101 5.22 -8.33 -4.67
CA MET A 101 5.80 -8.64 -5.98
C MET A 101 5.46 -10.06 -6.47
N GLY A 102 4.20 -10.48 -6.32
CA GLY A 102 3.73 -11.78 -6.78
C GLY A 102 4.16 -12.95 -5.91
N GLU A 103 4.69 -12.70 -4.71
CA GLU A 103 5.18 -13.74 -3.79
C GLU A 103 4.59 -13.57 -2.38
N LEU A 104 4.39 -14.71 -1.70
CA LEU A 104 4.10 -14.72 -0.27
C LEU A 104 5.39 -14.87 0.54
N ARG A 105 5.53 -14.07 1.59
CA ARG A 105 6.69 -14.07 2.48
C ARG A 105 6.27 -13.99 3.93
N ASP A 106 7.01 -14.64 4.82
CA ASP A 106 6.74 -14.60 6.27
C ASP A 106 7.18 -13.28 6.91
N GLN A 107 8.00 -12.50 6.20
CA GLN A 107 8.48 -11.19 6.63
C GLN A 107 8.28 -10.16 5.53
N GLN A 108 7.97 -8.93 5.92
CA GLN A 108 7.79 -7.84 4.98
C GLN A 108 9.10 -7.53 4.25
N PRO A 109 9.16 -7.68 2.90
CA PRO A 109 10.32 -7.22 2.15
C PRO A 109 10.33 -5.70 2.10
N MET A 110 11.46 -5.08 2.43
CA MET A 110 11.58 -3.61 2.47
C MET A 110 12.41 -3.07 1.30
N LEU A 111 13.64 -3.54 1.13
CA LEU A 111 14.61 -2.88 0.26
C LEU A 111 14.16 -2.80 -1.21
N LYS A 112 13.83 -3.94 -1.82
CA LYS A 112 13.43 -4.00 -3.23
C LYS A 112 12.10 -3.27 -3.48
N PRO A 113 11.01 -3.52 -2.72
CA PRO A 113 9.76 -2.79 -2.91
C PRO A 113 9.91 -1.27 -2.70
N MET A 114 10.71 -0.84 -1.74
CA MET A 114 10.99 0.58 -1.52
C MET A 114 11.69 1.22 -2.73
N MET A 115 12.72 0.57 -3.29
CA MET A 115 13.40 1.08 -4.49
C MET A 115 12.44 1.20 -5.67
N VAL A 116 11.65 0.16 -5.94
CA VAL A 116 10.64 0.16 -7.02
C VAL A 116 9.61 1.25 -6.77
N HIS A 117 9.15 1.43 -5.53
CA HIS A 117 8.18 2.45 -5.16
C HIS A 117 8.70 3.86 -5.50
N TYR A 118 9.94 4.19 -5.11
CA TYR A 118 10.51 5.51 -5.40
C TYR A 118 10.78 5.74 -6.89
N LEU A 119 11.21 4.70 -7.62
CA LEU A 119 11.37 4.78 -9.07
C LEU A 119 10.02 5.03 -9.76
N ALA A 120 9.00 4.25 -9.41
CA ALA A 120 7.65 4.41 -9.94
C ALA A 120 7.06 5.78 -9.59
N ARG A 121 7.36 6.30 -8.40
CA ARG A 121 6.99 7.66 -8.00
C ARG A 121 7.67 8.73 -8.86
N LEU A 122 8.97 8.59 -9.13
CA LEU A 122 9.70 9.50 -10.02
C LEU A 122 9.14 9.46 -11.45
N GLN A 123 8.81 8.27 -11.95
CA GLN A 123 8.16 8.07 -13.24
C GLN A 123 6.81 8.79 -13.30
N ARG A 124 5.97 8.63 -12.27
CA ARG A 124 4.69 9.37 -12.16
C ARG A 124 4.90 10.88 -12.14
N TYR A 125 5.94 11.38 -11.48
CA TYR A 125 6.29 12.81 -11.53
C TYR A 125 6.74 13.28 -12.92
N ALA A 126 7.28 12.38 -13.74
CA ALA A 126 7.59 12.66 -15.14
C ALA A 126 6.39 12.46 -16.09
N GLY A 127 5.18 12.17 -15.56
CA GLY A 127 3.99 11.91 -16.37
C GLY A 127 3.91 10.50 -16.96
N ILE A 128 4.79 9.57 -16.54
CA ILE A 128 4.77 8.17 -16.96
C ILE A 128 3.76 7.41 -16.09
N GLY A 129 2.86 6.66 -16.71
CA GLY A 129 1.88 5.81 -16.03
C GLY A 129 2.53 4.58 -15.40
N ALA A 130 3.26 4.76 -14.29
CA ALA A 130 3.86 3.68 -13.53
C ALA A 130 2.91 3.23 -12.40
N PRO A 131 2.64 1.92 -12.25
CA PRO A 131 1.74 1.41 -11.22
C PRO A 131 2.28 1.66 -9.80
N GLU A 132 1.39 1.67 -8.83
CA GLU A 132 1.77 1.71 -7.43
C GLU A 132 2.29 0.35 -6.96
N VAL A 133 3.33 0.36 -6.14
CA VAL A 133 3.84 -0.86 -5.50
C VAL A 133 2.91 -1.22 -4.36
N LYS A 134 2.16 -2.31 -4.52
CA LYS A 134 1.28 -2.86 -3.50
C LYS A 134 2.05 -3.86 -2.64
N ILE A 135 1.90 -3.74 -1.32
CA ILE A 135 2.26 -4.81 -0.38
C ILE A 135 1.03 -5.05 0.48
N ARG A 136 0.65 -6.32 0.65
CA ARG A 136 -0.47 -6.70 1.53
C ARG A 136 0.03 -7.48 2.73
N ALA A 137 -0.38 -7.07 3.92
CA ALA A 137 -0.32 -7.93 5.10
C ALA A 137 -1.55 -8.82 5.11
N ILE A 138 -1.37 -10.11 5.33
CA ILE A 138 -2.41 -11.13 5.36
C ILE A 138 -2.32 -11.83 6.70
N VAL A 139 -3.36 -11.72 7.51
CA VAL A 139 -3.45 -12.27 8.85
C VAL A 139 -4.57 -13.28 8.90
N ILE A 140 -4.25 -14.52 9.25
CA ILE A 140 -5.18 -15.65 9.21
C ILE A 140 -5.29 -16.25 10.61
N THR A 141 -6.51 -16.39 11.11
CA THR A 141 -6.74 -16.97 12.45
C THR A 141 -6.28 -18.42 12.52
N PRO A 142 -5.81 -18.88 13.69
CA PRO A 142 -5.49 -20.29 13.92
C PRO A 142 -6.66 -21.21 13.56
N GLY A 143 -6.37 -22.40 13.04
CA GLY A 143 -7.38 -23.41 12.69
C GLY A 143 -8.01 -23.23 11.30
N CYS A 144 -7.72 -22.14 10.59
CA CYS A 144 -8.08 -22.02 9.18
C CYS A 144 -7.33 -23.07 8.32
N PRO A 145 -8.00 -23.73 7.36
CA PRO A 145 -7.33 -24.56 6.37
C PRO A 145 -6.24 -23.79 5.63
N ALA A 146 -5.14 -24.46 5.28
CA ALA A 146 -4.03 -23.82 4.57
C ALA A 146 -4.41 -23.34 3.16
N ASP A 147 -5.41 -24.01 2.56
CA ASP A 147 -5.97 -23.79 1.23
C ASP A 147 -7.26 -22.95 1.24
N VAL A 148 -7.59 -22.32 2.37
CA VAL A 148 -8.80 -21.50 2.51
C VAL A 148 -8.91 -20.43 1.41
N VAL A 149 -7.77 -19.88 0.99
CA VAL A 149 -7.57 -19.11 -0.25
C VAL A 149 -6.28 -19.66 -0.88
N PRO A 150 -6.24 -19.97 -2.18
CA PRO A 150 -5.04 -20.48 -2.83
C PRO A 150 -3.85 -19.53 -2.66
N PRO A 151 -2.66 -20.00 -2.25
CA PRO A 151 -1.49 -19.16 -2.02
C PRO A 151 -1.11 -18.28 -3.23
N ALA A 152 -1.29 -18.79 -4.46
CA ALA A 152 -1.02 -18.05 -5.68
C ALA A 152 -1.95 -16.83 -5.85
N GLU A 153 -3.22 -16.94 -5.46
CA GLU A 153 -4.16 -15.82 -5.54
C GLU A 153 -3.87 -14.76 -4.47
N LEU A 154 -3.42 -15.18 -3.28
CA LEU A 154 -2.94 -14.25 -2.25
C LEU A 154 -1.67 -13.52 -2.69
N ALA A 155 -0.74 -14.22 -3.35
CA ALA A 155 0.49 -13.64 -3.88
C ALA A 155 0.21 -12.59 -4.98
N ALA A 156 -0.79 -12.85 -5.83
CA ALA A 156 -1.21 -11.97 -6.91
C ALA A 156 -1.86 -10.65 -6.44
N LEU A 157 -2.22 -10.51 -5.16
CA LEU A 157 -2.73 -9.24 -4.60
C LEU A 157 -1.71 -8.08 -4.64
N SER A 158 -0.45 -8.39 -4.94
CA SER A 158 0.65 -7.41 -5.02
C SER A 158 1.14 -7.14 -6.45
N ASP A 159 0.49 -7.74 -7.45
CA ASP A 159 0.79 -7.56 -8.88
C ASP A 159 0.07 -6.36 -9.51
#